data_AF-A0A1Q7P4H6-F1
#
_entry.id   AF-A0A1Q7P4H6-F1
#
_cell.length_a   1.000
_cell.length_b   1.000
_cell.length_c   1.000
_cell.angle_alpha   90.00
_cell.angle_beta   90.00
_cell.angle_gamma   90.00
#
_symmetry.space_group_name_H-M   'P 1'
#
loop_
_entity.id
_entity.type
_entity.pdbx_description
1 polymer ?
#
loop_
_entity_poly.entity_id
_entity_poly.type
_entity_poly.pdbx_seq_one_letter_code
_entity_poly.pdbx_strand_id
1 'polypeptide(L)'
;MERFPEYNKTLRLAAVYEENAGSPTQGWRWHDVETHPTKLIRLVTDGIAKVSLKTRGATFYLLRDREAVKRIVEQPAVSEDPPA
;
A
#
# COMPACT_ATOMS: atom_id res chain seq x y z
N MET A 1 -5.37 -15.39 -3.89
CA MET A 1 -4.62 -14.15 -4.24
C MET A 1 -3.33 -14.14 -3.42
N GLU A 2 -2.28 -14.84 -3.86
CA GLU A 2 -0.94 -14.79 -3.22
C GLU A 2 -0.19 -13.50 -3.60
N ARG A 3 -0.87 -12.35 -3.56
CA ARG A 3 -0.60 -11.39 -4.63
C ARG A 3 0.64 -10.54 -4.44
N PHE A 4 1.11 -10.21 -3.23
CA PHE A 4 2.32 -9.37 -3.07
C PHE A 4 3.01 -9.50 -1.69
N PRO A 5 3.71 -10.60 -1.37
CA PRO A 5 4.47 -10.68 -0.13
C PRO A 5 5.52 -9.56 -0.03
N GLU A 6 6.11 -9.16 -1.16
CA GLU A 6 7.12 -8.10 -1.21
C GLU A 6 6.60 -6.69 -0.91
N TYR A 7 5.30 -6.43 -1.06
CA TYR A 7 4.69 -5.11 -0.81
C TYR A 7 3.84 -5.08 0.47
N ASN A 8 3.74 -6.18 1.22
CA ASN A 8 2.91 -6.25 2.43
C ASN A 8 3.31 -5.16 3.44
N LYS A 9 4.62 -4.98 3.70
CA LYS A 9 5.12 -3.92 4.57
C LYS A 9 4.74 -2.53 4.06
N THR A 10 4.93 -2.28 2.77
CA THR A 10 4.59 -1.00 2.12
C THR A 10 3.11 -0.67 2.29
N LEU A 11 2.25 -1.64 1.98
CA LEU A 11 0.80 -1.50 2.04
C LEU A 11 0.30 -1.29 3.47
N ARG A 12 0.91 -1.98 4.44
CA ARG A 12 0.63 -1.79 5.86
C ARG A 12 0.96 -0.38 6.31
N LEU A 13 2.16 0.12 6.00
CA LEU A 13 2.57 1.48 6.35
C LEU A 13 1.69 2.53 5.68
N ALA A 14 1.35 2.33 4.40
CA ALA A 14 0.42 3.21 3.67
C ALA A 14 -0.95 3.27 4.34
N ALA A 15 -1.53 2.12 4.72
CA ALA A 15 -2.83 2.05 5.37
C ALA A 15 -2.82 2.72 6.75
N VAL A 16 -1.77 2.49 7.55
CA VAL A 16 -1.58 3.15 8.85
C VAL A 16 -1.42 4.66 8.71
N TYR A 17 -0.67 5.12 7.69
CA TYR A 17 -0.54 6.55 7.40
C TYR A 17 -1.89 7.18 7.08
N GLU A 18 -2.69 6.54 6.21
CA GLU A 18 -4.00 7.07 5.82
C GLU A 18 -5.03 7.06 6.96
N GLU A 19 -4.92 6.12 7.89
CA GLU A 19 -5.75 6.05 9.08
C GLU A 19 -5.40 7.13 10.10
N ASN A 20 -4.10 7.31 10.40
CA ASN A 20 -3.65 8.32 11.36
C ASN A 20 -3.84 9.76 10.86
N ALA A 21 -3.81 9.97 9.55
CA ALA A 21 -3.99 11.29 8.96
C ALA A 21 -5.46 11.75 8.90
N GLY A 22 -6.44 10.88 9.20
CA GLY A 22 -7.88 11.14 9.16
C GLY A 22 -8.44 11.34 7.75
N SER A 23 -7.86 12.25 6.97
CA SER A 23 -8.06 12.41 5.53
C SER A 23 -6.79 13.04 4.92
N PRO A 24 -5.81 12.23 4.50
CA PRO A 24 -4.60 12.78 3.89
C PRO A 24 -4.94 13.30 2.50
N THR A 25 -5.27 14.58 2.40
CA THR A 25 -5.51 15.26 1.11
C THR A 25 -4.29 15.19 0.20
N GLN A 26 -3.09 15.13 0.78
CA GLN A 26 -1.84 15.07 0.04
C GLN A 26 -1.36 13.63 -0.27
N GLY A 27 -1.56 12.68 0.64
CA GLY A 27 -1.05 11.31 0.53
C GLY A 27 0.35 11.09 1.13
N TRP A 28 0.87 9.86 1.03
CA TRP A 28 2.16 9.42 1.58
C TRP A 28 3.27 9.42 0.51
N ARG A 29 4.54 9.52 0.94
CA ARG A 29 5.73 9.46 0.07
C ARG A 29 6.49 8.16 0.26
N TRP A 30 7.51 7.97 -0.57
CA TRP A 30 8.32 6.75 -0.59
C TRP A 30 9.00 6.41 0.73
N HIS A 31 9.49 7.41 1.47
CA HIS A 31 10.11 7.20 2.78
C HIS A 31 9.08 7.01 3.89
N ASP A 32 7.86 7.54 3.74
CA ASP A 32 6.78 7.33 4.71
C ASP A 32 6.32 5.86 4.75
N VAL A 33 6.58 5.11 3.67
CA VAL A 33 6.28 3.66 3.53
C VAL A 33 7.53 2.79 3.35
N GLU A 34 8.71 3.36 3.63
CA GLU A 34 10.01 2.68 3.57
C GLU A 34 10.26 1.86 2.29
N THR A 35 9.84 2.38 1.13
CA THR A 35 9.86 1.63 -0.13
C THR A 35 10.45 2.46 -1.25
N HIS A 36 11.35 1.87 -2.04
CA HIS A 36 11.98 2.55 -3.16
C HIS A 36 10.94 3.02 -4.21
N PRO A 37 11.06 4.22 -4.79
CA PRO A 37 10.07 4.76 -5.73
C PRO A 37 9.69 3.83 -6.89
N THR A 38 10.64 3.07 -7.46
CA THR A 38 10.37 2.11 -8.55
C THR A 38 9.34 1.04 -8.17
N LYS A 39 9.35 0.60 -6.90
CA LYS A 39 8.36 -0.37 -6.39
C LYS A 39 6.97 0.26 -6.25
N LEU A 40 6.90 1.55 -5.93
CA LEU A 40 5.63 2.27 -5.88
C LEU A 40 5.01 2.46 -7.26
N ILE A 41 5.82 2.61 -8.30
CA ILE A 41 5.31 2.65 -9.68
C ILE A 41 4.59 1.34 -10.01
N ARG A 42 5.09 0.18 -9.58
CA ARG A 42 4.38 -1.10 -9.75
C ARG A 42 3.01 -1.09 -9.07
N LEU A 43 2.92 -0.60 -7.83
CA LEU A 43 1.64 -0.47 -7.12
C LEU A 43 0.65 0.44 -7.87
N VAL A 44 1.14 1.49 -8.55
CA VAL A 44 0.30 2.37 -9.37
C VAL A 44 -0.16 1.66 -10.65
N THR A 45 0.75 0.99 -11.36
CA THR A 45 0.44 0.23 -12.58
C THR A 45 -0.54 -0.90 -12.32
N ASP A 46 -0.38 -1.60 -11.19
CA ASP A 46 -1.27 -2.69 -10.76
C ASP A 46 -2.61 -2.19 -10.20
N GLY A 47 -2.81 -0.87 -10.14
CA GLY A 47 -4.06 -0.25 -9.71
C GLY A 47 -4.31 -0.31 -8.20
N ILE A 48 -3.29 -0.62 -7.38
CA ILE A 48 -3.40 -0.68 -5.92
C ILE A 48 -3.27 0.72 -5.31
N ALA A 49 -2.38 1.54 -5.88
CA ALA A 49 -2.16 2.92 -5.50
C ALA A 49 -2.43 3.87 -6.68
N LYS A 50 -2.46 5.17 -6.39
CA LYS A 50 -2.50 6.25 -7.38
C LYS A 50 -1.57 7.37 -6.95
N VAL A 51 -1.03 8.11 -7.92
CA VAL A 51 -0.38 9.40 -7.64
C VAL A 51 -1.47 10.40 -7.28
N SER A 52 -1.37 11.01 -6.10
CA SER A 52 -2.28 12.06 -5.63
C SER A 52 -1.80 13.44 -6.05
N LEU A 53 -0.54 13.73 -5.76
CA LEU A 53 0.11 15.00 -6.08
C LEU A 53 1.53 14.74 -6.52
N LYS A 54 2.00 15.48 -7.53
CA LYS A 54 3.39 15.49 -7.94
C LYS A 54 3.90 16.92 -7.92
N THR A 55 4.96 17.16 -7.15
CA THR A 55 5.68 18.44 -7.11
C THR A 55 7.07 18.27 -7.70
N ARG A 56 7.84 19.36 -7.79
CA ARG A 56 9.25 19.30 -8.24
C ARG A 56 10.16 18.48 -7.31
N GLY A 57 9.81 18.37 -6.03
CA GLY A 57 10.64 17.70 -5.02
C GLY A 57 10.05 16.43 -4.42
N ALA A 58 8.78 16.10 -4.70
CA ALA A 58 8.12 14.95 -4.11
C ALA A 58 7.01 14.40 -4.99
N THR A 59 6.77 13.09 -4.88
CA THR A 59 5.56 12.44 -5.39
C THR A 59 4.82 11.84 -4.22
N PHE A 60 3.52 12.14 -4.15
CA PHE A 60 2.62 11.66 -3.13
C PHE A 60 1.66 10.65 -3.72
N TYR A 61 1.37 9.61 -2.95
CA TYR A 61 0.56 8.48 -3.34
C TYR A 61 -0.59 8.28 -2.36
N LEU A 62 -1.67 7.69 -2.86
CA LEU A 62 -2.80 7.22 -2.06
C LEU A 62 -3.13 5.80 -2.47
N LEU A 63 -3.60 5.00 -1.52
CA LEU A 63 -4.24 3.73 -1.82
C LEU A 63 -5.54 4.00 -2.58
N ARG A 64 -5.84 3.14 -3.56
CA ARG A 64 -7.11 3.23 -4.29
C ARG A 64 -8.28 2.75 -3.45
N ASP A 65 -8.05 1.66 -2.71
CA ASP A 65 -9.00 1.07 -1.80
C ASP A 65 -8.26 0.66 -0.52
N ARG A 66 -8.28 1.57 0.46
CA ARG A 66 -7.65 1.34 1.77
C ARG A 66 -8.24 0.13 2.47
N GLU A 67 -9.56 -0.07 2.38
CA GLU A 67 -10.27 -1.15 3.07
C GLU A 67 -9.91 -2.51 2.47
N ALA A 68 -9.83 -2.61 1.14
CA ALA A 68 -9.36 -3.82 0.48
C ALA A 68 -7.89 -4.14 0.82
N VAL A 69 -7.04 -3.11 0.86
CA VAL A 69 -5.63 -3.27 1.24
C VAL A 69 -5.50 -3.76 2.68
N LYS A 70 -6.29 -3.20 3.62
CA LYS A 70 -6.34 -3.69 5.00
C LYS A 70 -6.71 -5.17 5.05
N ARG A 71 -7.79 -5.60 4.39
CA ARG A 71 -8.20 -7.02 4.37
C ARG A 71 -7.10 -7.96 3.86
N ILE A 72 -6.32 -7.52 2.86
CA ILE A 72 -5.23 -8.31 2.29
C ILE A 72 -4.04 -8.40 3.24
N VAL A 73 -3.72 -7.31 3.94
CA VAL A 73 -2.59 -7.25 4.87
C VAL A 73 -2.92 -7.88 6.23
N GLU A 74 -4.19 -7.79 6.65
CA GLU A 74 -4.71 -8.34 7.91
C GLU A 74 -5.17 -9.79 7.80
N GLN A 75 -5.26 -10.38 6.60
CA GLN A 75 -5.34 -11.83 6.47
C GLN A 75 -3.94 -12.41 6.65
N PRO A 76 -3.58 -12.96 7.84
CA PRO A 76 -2.45 -13.87 7.87
C PRO A 76 -2.87 -15.07 7.00
N ALA A 77 -1.91 -15.60 6.23
CA ALA A 77 -2.10 -16.81 5.47
C ALA A 77 -2.89 -17.84 6.29
N VAL A 78 -4.16 -18.07 5.92
CA VAL A 78 -4.79 -19.36 6.18
C VAL A 78 -4.06 -20.28 5.23
N SER A 79 -2.95 -20.84 5.72
CA SER A 79 -2.39 -22.05 5.17
C SER A 79 -3.46 -23.11 5.36
N GLU A 80 -4.19 -23.42 4.30
CA GLU A 80 -4.92 -24.67 4.20
C GLU A 80 -3.87 -25.80 4.13
N ASP A 81 -3.50 -26.34 5.29
CA ASP A 81 -3.04 -27.74 5.36
C ASP A 81 -4.31 -28.62 5.36
N PRO A 82 -4.47 -29.56 4.41
CA PRO A 82 -5.59 -30.48 4.43
C PRO A 82 -5.31 -31.58 5.48
N PRO A 83 -6.21 -31.86 6.44
CA PRO A 83 -6.14 -33.11 7.16
C PRO A 83 -6.65 -34.23 6.25
N ALA A 84 -5.79 -35.24 6.13
CA ALA A 84 -5.97 -36.50 5.41
C ALA A 84 -7.14 -37.36 5.95
#